data_AF-A0A1G3NWL2-F1
#
_entry.id   AF-A0A1G3NWL2-F1
#
_cell.length_a   1.000
_cell.length_b   1.000
_cell.length_c   1.000
_cell.angle_alpha   90.00
_cell.angle_beta   90.00
_cell.angle_gamma   90.00
#
_symmetry.space_group_name_H-M   'P 1'
#
loop_
_entity.id
_entity.type
_entity.pdbx_description
1 polymer ?
#
loop_
_entity_poly.entity_id
_entity_poly.type
_entity_poly.pdbx_seq_one_letter_code
_entity_poly.pdbx_strand_id
1 'polypeptide(L)'
;MGMVISQGTANKAFYNLKRPFAGKTGTSEVGVGQKKQTHSLFVGFGPLDIPIEEQVVVAVLIEFENGQPLKYAGNVAAMVFSSWIHKEDFPATAKRMWYPVKDSYN
;
A
#
# COMPACT_ATOMS: atom_id res chain seq x y z
N MET A 1 -10.83 -12.35 -14.85
CA MET A 1 -9.47 -12.64 -14.34
C MET A 1 -8.88 -11.34 -13.81
N GLY A 2 -8.81 -11.20 -12.50
CA GLY A 2 -8.10 -10.13 -11.81
C GLY A 2 -7.98 -10.61 -10.38
N MET A 3 -6.75 -10.88 -9.94
CA MET A 3 -6.49 -11.33 -8.58
C MET A 3 -6.88 -10.17 -7.66
N VAL A 4 -8.13 -10.18 -7.22
CA VAL A 4 -8.67 -9.20 -6.29
C VAL A 4 -7.78 -9.28 -5.05
N ILE A 5 -7.44 -8.12 -4.49
CA ILE A 5 -6.78 -8.02 -3.17
C ILE A 5 -7.61 -8.73 -2.06
N SER A 6 -8.78 -9.31 -2.39
CA SER A 6 -9.65 -10.07 -1.51
C SER A 6 -9.08 -11.40 -1.00
N GLN A 7 -8.06 -12.00 -1.63
CA GLN A 7 -7.53 -13.32 -1.21
C GLN A 7 -6.07 -13.32 -0.74
N GLY A 8 -5.43 -12.15 -0.58
CA GLY A 8 -4.01 -12.03 -0.21
C GLY A 8 -3.74 -11.35 1.14
N THR A 9 -2.47 -11.29 1.55
CA THR A 9 -2.02 -10.62 2.79
C THR A 9 -2.39 -9.14 2.85
N ALA A 10 -2.57 -8.50 1.69
CA ALA A 10 -3.03 -7.12 1.56
C ALA A 10 -4.55 -6.93 1.82
N ASN A 11 -5.35 -8.00 1.96
CA ASN A 11 -6.79 -7.90 2.19
C ASN A 11 -7.11 -6.96 3.37
N LYS A 12 -6.39 -7.09 4.48
CA LYS A 12 -6.60 -6.26 5.68
C LYS A 12 -6.37 -4.77 5.42
N ALA A 13 -5.36 -4.43 4.61
CA ALA A 13 -5.03 -3.04 4.29
C ALA A 13 -6.12 -2.37 3.43
N PHE A 14 -6.74 -3.15 2.53
CA PHE A 14 -7.70 -2.65 1.54
C PHE A 14 -9.17 -2.81 1.97
N TYR A 15 -9.43 -3.51 3.08
CA TYR A 15 -10.78 -3.81 3.58
C TYR A 15 -11.68 -2.55 3.67
N ASN A 16 -11.12 -1.44 4.14
CA ASN A 16 -11.87 -0.20 4.33
C ASN A 16 -12.10 0.62 3.06
N LEU A 17 -11.47 0.28 1.92
CA LEU A 17 -11.62 1.05 0.68
C LEU A 17 -12.93 0.75 -0.06
N LYS A 18 -13.60 -0.38 0.24
CA LYS A 18 -14.90 -0.77 -0.31
C LYS A 18 -15.03 -0.72 -1.85
N ARG A 19 -13.91 -0.73 -2.57
CA ARG A 19 -13.83 -0.76 -4.05
C ARG A 19 -12.86 -1.85 -4.49
N PRO A 20 -13.03 -2.43 -5.69
CA PRO A 20 -12.16 -3.49 -6.18
C PRO A 20 -10.79 -2.92 -6.60
N PHE A 21 -9.72 -3.57 -6.16
CA PHE A 21 -8.34 -3.29 -6.55
C PHE A 21 -7.62 -4.59 -6.90
N ALA A 22 -6.64 -4.50 -7.79
CA ALA A 22 -5.71 -5.59 -8.09
C ALA A 22 -4.30 -5.19 -7.68
N GLY A 23 -3.53 -6.13 -7.14
CA GLY A 23 -2.16 -5.86 -6.73
C GLY A 23 -1.46 -7.07 -6.14
N LYS A 24 -0.17 -6.91 -5.88
CA LYS A 24 0.70 -7.94 -5.34
C LYS A 24 1.67 -7.34 -4.32
N THR A 25 1.81 -8.04 -3.20
CA THR A 25 2.85 -7.77 -2.19
C THR A 25 4.15 -8.46 -2.60
N GLY A 26 5.28 -7.85 -2.25
CA GLY A 26 6.60 -8.45 -2.42
C GLY A 26 7.50 -8.19 -1.22
N THR A 27 8.57 -8.96 -1.16
CA THR A 27 9.66 -8.77 -0.21
C THR A 27 10.96 -8.87 -1.01
N SER A 28 11.89 -7.94 -0.80
CA SER A 28 13.24 -8.06 -1.34
C SER A 28 14.23 -8.21 -0.20
N GLU A 29 15.06 -9.25 -0.24
CA GLU A 29 16.16 -9.42 0.71
C GLU A 29 17.29 -8.45 0.37
N VAL A 30 17.87 -7.81 1.39
CA VAL A 30 18.96 -6.83 1.24
C VAL A 30 20.21 -7.39 1.92
N GLY A 31 21.14 -7.91 1.11
CA GLY A 31 22.51 -8.24 1.51
C GLY A 31 22.76 -9.58 2.24
N VAL A 32 24.01 -10.04 2.17
CA VAL A 32 24.59 -11.16 2.93
C VAL A 32 25.14 -10.65 4.26
N GLY A 33 24.29 -10.55 5.29
CA GLY A 33 24.68 -10.13 6.64
C GLY A 33 23.95 -10.90 7.73
N GLN A 34 24.45 -10.85 8.97
CA GLN A 34 23.95 -11.65 10.10
C GLN A 34 22.49 -11.35 10.53
N LYS A 35 21.89 -10.26 10.03
CA LYS A 35 20.47 -9.93 10.26
C LYS A 35 19.77 -9.83 8.91
N LYS A 36 18.70 -10.61 8.71
CA LYS A 36 17.84 -10.50 7.53
C LYS A 36 17.28 -9.08 7.48
N GLN A 37 17.71 -8.31 6.50
CA GLN A 37 17.10 -7.03 6.14
C GLN A 37 16.21 -7.27 4.93
N THR A 38 14.98 -6.77 5.00
CA THR A 38 14.01 -6.90 3.91
C THR A 38 13.39 -5.55 3.58
N HIS A 39 13.11 -5.35 2.30
CA HIS A 39 12.26 -4.27 1.81
C HIS A 39 10.81 -4.76 1.74
N SER A 40 9.88 -3.89 2.15
CA SER A 40 8.45 -4.05 1.90
C SER A 40 8.14 -3.56 0.49
N LEU A 41 7.49 -4.37 -0.33
CA LEU A 41 7.08 -3.98 -1.67
C LEU A 41 5.57 -4.16 -1.87
N PHE A 42 4.97 -3.26 -2.62
CA PHE A 42 3.62 -3.40 -3.14
C PHE A 42 3.53 -2.77 -4.54
N VAL A 43 2.84 -3.43 -5.46
CA VAL A 43 2.41 -2.84 -6.72
C VAL A 43 0.95 -3.21 -6.97
N GLY A 44 0.14 -2.24 -7.38
CA GLY A 44 -1.26 -2.46 -7.69
C GLY A 44 -1.89 -1.34 -8.48
N PHE A 45 -3.12 -1.57 -8.94
CA PHE A 45 -3.90 -0.62 -9.71
C PHE A 45 -5.39 -0.73 -9.41
N GLY A 46 -6.10 0.36 -9.70
CA GLY A 46 -7.55 0.46 -9.60
C GLY A 46 -8.01 1.89 -9.29
N PRO A 47 -9.27 2.08 -8.85
CA PRO A 47 -10.32 1.08 -8.72
C PRO A 47 -10.65 0.36 -10.03
N LEU A 48 -11.09 -0.89 -9.99
CA LEU A 48 -11.38 -1.69 -11.21
C LEU A 48 -12.79 -1.47 -11.76
N ASP A 49 -13.63 -0.72 -11.05
CA ASP A 49 -15.03 -0.41 -11.35
C ASP A 49 -15.22 0.97 -12.00
N ILE A 50 -14.15 1.54 -12.57
CA ILE A 50 -14.16 2.83 -13.30
C ILE A 50 -13.43 2.71 -14.64
N PRO A 51 -13.60 3.68 -15.57
CA PRO A 51 -12.89 3.70 -16.85
C PRO A 51 -11.36 3.64 -16.66
N ILE A 52 -10.66 2.95 -17.56
CA ILE A 52 -9.22 2.65 -17.42
C ILE A 52 -8.36 3.92 -17.37
N GLU A 53 -8.77 4.94 -18.10
CA GLU A 53 -8.17 6.28 -18.18
C GLU A 53 -8.27 7.06 -16.85
N GLU A 54 -9.19 6.67 -15.98
CA GLU A 54 -9.33 7.24 -14.64
C GLU A 54 -8.66 6.38 -13.57
N GLN A 55 -8.13 5.20 -13.88
CA GLN A 55 -7.49 4.35 -12.87
C GLN A 55 -6.10 4.86 -12.50
N VAL A 56 -5.66 4.55 -11.27
CA VAL A 56 -4.32 4.88 -10.78
C VAL A 56 -3.51 3.60 -10.53
N VAL A 57 -2.22 3.66 -10.85
CA VAL A 57 -1.22 2.63 -10.51
C VAL A 57 -0.40 3.15 -9.32
N VAL A 58 -0.22 2.30 -8.31
CA VAL A 58 0.55 2.62 -7.11
C VAL A 58 1.64 1.57 -6.93
N ALA A 59 2.88 2.04 -6.82
CA ALA A 59 4.04 1.24 -6.44
C ALA A 59 4.65 1.81 -5.16
N VAL A 60 4.91 0.95 -4.18
CA VAL A 60 5.46 1.31 -2.88
C VAL A 60 6.67 0.44 -2.59
N LEU A 61 7.76 1.09 -2.18
CA LEU A 61 8.95 0.47 -1.63
C LEU A 61 9.23 1.10 -0.26
N ILE A 62 9.42 0.27 0.75
CA ILE A 62 9.84 0.71 2.09
C ILE A 62 11.14 0.01 2.43
N GLU A 63 12.17 0.82 2.66
CA GLU A 63 13.49 0.32 3.00
C GLU A 63 13.55 -0.23 4.44
N PHE A 64 14.40 -1.24 4.65
CA PHE A 64 14.79 -1.75 5.96
C PHE A 64 13.65 -1.92 6.99
N GLU A 65 12.65 -2.72 6.69
CA GLU A 65 11.44 -2.81 7.53
C GLU A 65 11.58 -3.63 8.83
N ASN A 66 12.82 -3.97 9.22
CA ASN A 66 13.14 -4.70 10.45
C ASN A 66 12.31 -5.99 10.67
N GLY A 67 12.08 -6.75 9.60
CA GLY A 67 11.47 -8.08 9.68
C GLY A 67 9.93 -8.10 9.67
N GLN A 68 9.26 -7.04 9.21
CA GLN A 68 7.80 -7.01 9.00
C GLN A 68 7.35 -6.75 7.53
N PRO A 69 7.80 -7.56 6.54
CA PRO A 69 7.51 -7.48 5.07
C PRO A 69 6.13 -7.11 4.63
N LEU A 70 5.16 -7.67 5.31
CA LEU A 70 3.80 -7.66 4.80
C LEU A 70 2.97 -6.55 5.46
N LYS A 71 3.57 -5.75 6.35
CA LYS A 71 2.84 -4.78 7.18
C LYS A 71 2.85 -3.35 6.65
N TYR A 72 3.84 -2.94 5.87
CA TYR A 72 4.01 -1.51 5.60
C TYR A 72 3.57 -1.11 4.20
N ALA A 73 4.13 -1.71 3.13
CA ALA A 73 3.88 -1.24 1.77
C ALA A 73 2.41 -1.33 1.35
N GLY A 74 1.71 -2.39 1.74
CA GLY A 74 0.29 -2.56 1.46
C GLY A 74 -0.59 -1.50 2.15
N ASN A 75 -0.28 -1.12 3.39
CA ASN A 75 -1.01 -0.08 4.12
C ASN A 75 -0.77 1.31 3.53
N VAL A 76 0.46 1.62 3.15
CA VAL A 76 0.80 2.88 2.46
C VAL A 76 0.08 2.95 1.11
N ALA A 77 0.08 1.87 0.34
CA ALA A 77 -0.65 1.82 -0.92
C ALA A 77 -2.15 2.03 -0.71
N ALA A 78 -2.75 1.41 0.31
CA ALA A 78 -4.16 1.60 0.64
C ALA A 78 -4.48 3.06 1.00
N MET A 79 -3.58 3.74 1.72
CA MET A 79 -3.72 5.18 1.99
C MET A 79 -3.67 5.98 0.68
N VAL A 80 -2.69 5.76 -0.20
CA VAL A 80 -2.60 6.47 -1.50
C VAL A 80 -3.86 6.27 -2.35
N PHE A 81 -4.36 5.03 -2.45
CA PHE A 81 -5.63 4.76 -3.13
C PHE A 81 -6.80 5.50 -2.45
N SER A 82 -6.85 5.52 -1.11
CA SER A 82 -7.88 6.26 -0.39
C SER A 82 -7.84 7.75 -0.66
N SER A 83 -6.64 8.36 -0.64
CA SER A 83 -6.40 9.77 -0.98
C SER A 83 -6.93 10.07 -2.38
N TRP A 84 -6.61 9.21 -3.34
CA TRP A 84 -7.03 9.36 -4.73
C TRP A 84 -8.54 9.22 -4.94
N ILE A 85 -9.20 8.29 -4.22
CA ILE A 85 -10.67 8.09 -4.26
C ILE A 85 -11.38 9.31 -3.67
N HIS A 86 -10.94 9.78 -2.50
CA HIS A 86 -11.63 10.84 -1.75
C HIS A 86 -11.19 12.26 -2.17
N LYS A 87 -10.24 12.37 -3.09
CA LYS A 87 -9.65 13.65 -3.54
C LYS A 87 -9.13 14.48 -2.35
N GLU A 88 -8.42 13.81 -1.46
CA GLU A 88 -7.84 14.40 -0.25
C GLU A 88 -6.32 14.20 -0.23
N ASP A 89 -5.62 15.07 0.50
CA ASP A 89 -4.17 14.95 0.67
C ASP A 89 -3.79 13.77 1.56
N PHE A 90 -2.61 13.19 1.31
CA PHE A 90 -2.12 12.01 2.03
C PHE A 90 -2.11 12.17 3.57
N PRO A 91 -1.65 13.30 4.17
CA PRO A 91 -1.72 13.48 5.62
C PRO A 91 -3.16 13.50 6.16
N ALA A 92 -4.12 14.04 5.40
CA ALA A 92 -5.53 14.03 5.78
C ALA A 92 -6.08 12.60 5.77
N THR A 93 -5.74 11.82 4.74
CA THR A 93 -6.05 10.38 4.68
C THR A 93 -5.50 9.63 5.87
N ALA A 94 -4.22 9.82 6.19
CA ALA A 94 -3.56 9.13 7.28
C ALA A 94 -4.25 9.43 8.63
N LYS A 95 -4.58 10.70 8.90
CA LYS A 95 -5.35 11.10 10.08
C LYS A 95 -6.73 10.44 10.12
N ARG A 96 -7.48 10.46 9.00
CA ARG A 96 -8.79 9.82 8.87
C ARG A 96 -8.75 8.30 9.08
N MET A 97 -7.68 7.66 8.62
CA MET A 97 -7.45 6.21 8.74
C MET A 97 -6.69 5.83 10.01
N TRP A 98 -6.46 6.78 10.94
CA TRP A 98 -5.76 6.57 12.21
C TRP A 98 -4.32 6.04 12.09
N TYR A 99 -3.63 6.42 11.01
CA TYR A 99 -2.19 6.16 10.84
C TYR A 99 -1.36 7.27 11.47
N PRO A 100 -0.30 6.93 12.23
CA PRO A 100 0.61 7.92 12.78
C PRO A 100 1.47 8.51 11.63
N VAL A 101 1.24 9.79 11.32
CA VAL A 101 2.07 10.56 10.39
C VAL A 101 2.65 11.77 11.10
N LYS A 102 3.91 12.10 10.79
CA LYS A 102 4.50 13.35 11.24
C LYS A 102 3.95 14.50 10.40
N ASP A 103 3.61 15.61 11.04
CA ASP A 103 3.19 16.82 10.32
C ASP A 103 4.36 17.50 9.58
N SER A 104 5.61 17.24 9.99
CA SER A 104 6.83 17.69 9.30
C SER A 104 8.03 16.78 9.62
N TYR A 105 9.01 16.79 8.70
CA TYR A 105 10.32 16.17 8.88
C TYR A 105 11.36 17.28 9.04
N ASN A 106 11.25 18.05 10.12
CA ASN A 106 12.26 19.03 10.51
C ASN A 106 13.48 18.33 11.11
#